data_AF-A0A182GCD2-F1
#
_entry.id   AF-A0A182GCD2-F1
#
_cell.length_a   1.000
_cell.length_b   1.000
_cell.length_c   1.000
_cell.angle_alpha   90.00
_cell.angle_beta   90.00
_cell.angle_gamma   90.00
#
_symmetry.space_group_name_H-M   'P 1'
#
loop_
_entity.id
_entity.type
_entity.pdbx_description
1 polymer ?
#
loop_
_entity_poly.entity_id
_entity_poly.type
_entity_poly.pdbx_seq_one_letter_code
_entity_poly.pdbx_strand_id
1 'polypeptide(L)'
;MSMDNRSTSALFKRAEQLKRWDESEANKHSGIPKSPSMRRIKFSSGCIFLAACMAGDKDEVSRLLETGADIDTANVDGLTALHQVSYVFRSIGNGYMFT
;
A
#
# COMPACT_ATOMS: atom_id res chain seq x y z
N MET A 1 37.05 21.49 7.50
CA MET A 1 36.97 20.01 7.49
C MET A 1 36.05 19.59 8.63
N SER A 2 34.87 18.99 8.38
CA SER A 2 34.05 18.28 9.41
C SER A 2 32.64 17.83 8.93
N MET A 3 32.22 18.05 7.68
CA MET A 3 30.88 17.58 7.24
C MET A 3 30.87 16.07 6.92
N ASP A 4 31.99 15.53 6.46
CA ASP A 4 32.12 14.14 6.02
C ASP A 4 32.02 13.14 7.20
N ASN A 5 32.53 13.51 8.38
CA ASN A 5 32.53 12.64 9.56
C ASN A 5 31.13 12.44 10.18
N ARG A 6 30.21 13.40 9.98
CA ARG A 6 28.80 13.26 10.40
C ARG A 6 28.03 12.33 9.46
N SER A 7 28.29 12.43 8.15
CA SER A 7 27.64 11.62 7.12
C SER A 7 28.04 10.15 7.20
N THR A 8 29.33 9.87 7.39
CA THR A 8 29.83 8.51 7.62
C THR A 8 29.27 7.92 8.92
N SER A 9 29.16 8.73 9.99
CA SER A 9 28.51 8.32 11.24
C SER A 9 27.02 8.00 11.07
N ALA A 10 26.28 8.77 10.26
CA ALA A 10 24.86 8.54 10.01
C ALA A 10 24.59 7.26 9.20
N LEU A 11 25.40 7.01 8.16
CA LEU A 11 25.32 5.78 7.37
C LEU A 11 25.65 4.55 8.20
N PHE A 12 26.71 4.62 9.01
CA PHE A 12 27.10 3.54 9.92
C PHE A 12 26.01 3.22 10.95
N LYS A 13 25.42 4.25 11.58
CA LYS A 13 24.30 4.09 12.51
C LYS A 13 23.07 3.47 11.85
N ARG A 14 22.75 3.86 10.61
CA ARG A 14 21.64 3.26 9.86
C ARG A 14 21.91 1.79 9.53
N ALA A 15 23.13 1.45 9.12
CA ALA A 15 23.53 0.07 8.86
C ALA A 15 23.39 -0.82 10.11
N GLU A 16 23.81 -0.30 11.27
CA GLU A 16 23.67 -1.02 12.53
C GLU A 16 22.19 -1.20 12.95
N GLN A 17 21.35 -0.19 12.75
CA GLN A 17 19.91 -0.28 13.00
C GLN A 17 19.23 -1.34 12.13
N LEU A 18 19.57 -1.39 10.83
CA LEU A 18 19.02 -2.39 9.91
C LEU A 18 19.44 -3.80 10.31
N LYS A 19 20.70 -4.00 10.72
CA LYS A 19 21.18 -5.30 11.23
C LYS A 19 20.40 -5.75 12.48
N ARG A 20 20.23 -4.85 13.45
CA ARG A 20 19.45 -5.14 14.67
C ARG A 20 17.98 -5.42 14.36
N TRP A 21 17.41 -4.76 13.35
CA TRP A 21 16.04 -5.01 12.90
C TRP A 21 15.89 -6.37 12.21
N ASP A 22 16.85 -6.76 11.37
CA ASP A 22 16.83 -8.04 10.65
C ASP A 22 16.80 -9.24 11.60
N GLU A 23 17.57 -9.17 12.69
CA GLU A 23 17.64 -10.19 13.74
C GLU A 23 16.42 -10.16 14.69
N SER A 24 15.60 -9.10 14.65
CA SER A 24 14.50 -8.90 15.58
C SER A 24 13.27 -9.76 15.27
N GLU A 25 12.49 -10.07 16.31
CA GLU A 25 11.22 -10.79 16.18
C GLU A 25 10.20 -10.05 15.29
N ALA A 26 10.34 -8.73 15.14
CA ALA A 26 9.48 -7.94 14.27
C ALA A 26 9.66 -8.31 12.78
N ASN A 27 10.87 -8.71 12.36
CA ASN A 27 11.14 -9.21 11.01
C ASN A 27 10.74 -10.68 10.82
N LYS A 28 10.67 -11.45 11.92
CA LYS A 28 10.25 -12.86 11.90
C LYS A 28 8.74 -13.08 11.78
N HIS A 29 7.95 -12.02 11.65
CA HIS A 29 6.51 -12.20 11.49
C HIS A 29 6.24 -13.01 10.21
N SER A 30 5.42 -14.05 10.32
CA SER A 30 4.99 -14.79 9.15
C SER A 30 4.24 -13.83 8.22
N GLY A 31 4.57 -13.83 6.93
CA GLY A 31 3.83 -13.08 5.90
C GLY A 31 2.42 -13.61 5.65
N ILE A 32 1.92 -14.49 6.53
CA ILE A 32 0.62 -15.13 6.40
C ILE A 32 -0.43 -14.14 6.92
N PRO A 33 -1.38 -13.71 6.09
CA PRO A 33 -2.45 -12.84 6.55
C PRO A 33 -3.22 -13.55 7.68
N LYS A 34 -3.35 -12.88 8.82
CA LYS A 34 -4.16 -13.38 9.93
C LYS A 34 -5.61 -13.55 9.47
N SER A 35 -6.28 -14.59 10.00
CA SER A 35 -7.67 -14.88 9.67
C SER A 35 -8.56 -13.63 9.77
N PRO A 36 -9.49 -13.40 8.80
CA PRO A 36 -10.38 -12.25 8.80
C PRO A 36 -11.16 -12.05 10.10
N SER A 37 -11.46 -13.12 10.82
CA SER A 37 -12.21 -13.10 12.10
C SER A 37 -11.41 -12.49 13.26
N MET A 38 -10.08 -12.46 13.17
CA MET A 38 -9.20 -11.90 14.20
C MET A 38 -8.95 -10.40 14.02
N ARG A 39 -9.41 -9.82 12.89
CA ARG A 39 -9.21 -8.39 12.59
C ARG A 39 -10.19 -7.54 13.40
N ARG A 40 -9.64 -6.82 14.38
CA ARG A 40 -10.40 -5.86 15.21
C ARG A 40 -10.86 -4.62 14.44
N ILE A 41 -10.11 -4.23 13.42
CA ILE A 41 -10.37 -3.04 12.60
C ILE A 41 -10.99 -3.49 11.28
N LYS A 42 -12.13 -2.88 10.92
CA LYS A 42 -12.83 -3.11 9.65
C LYS A 42 -13.03 -1.78 8.96
N PHE A 43 -12.81 -1.77 7.65
CA PHE A 43 -13.14 -0.63 6.79
C PHE A 43 -14.51 -0.87 6.14
N SER A 44 -15.15 0.19 5.66
CA SER A 44 -16.38 0.06 4.88
C SER A 44 -16.11 -0.75 3.61
N SER A 45 -17.10 -1.51 3.15
CA SER A 45 -17.03 -2.30 1.91
C SER A 45 -16.59 -1.45 0.72
N GLY A 46 -17.11 -0.23 0.62
CA GLY A 46 -16.75 0.72 -0.42
C GLY A 46 -15.28 1.16 -0.41
N CYS A 47 -14.71 1.40 0.77
CA CYS A 47 -13.29 1.74 0.89
C CYS A 47 -12.39 0.57 0.48
N ILE A 48 -12.75 -0.65 0.89
CA ILE A 48 -12.01 -1.87 0.54
C ILE A 48 -12.11 -2.14 -0.97
N PHE A 49 -13.30 -1.96 -1.56
CA PHE A 49 -13.53 -2.13 -2.99
C PHE A 49 -12.67 -1.18 -3.82
N LEU A 50 -12.70 0.13 -3.50
CA LEU A 50 -11.86 1.13 -4.18
C LEU A 50 -10.36 0.79 -4.05
N ALA A 51 -9.91 0.35 -2.87
CA ALA A 51 -8.53 -0.05 -2.65
C ALA A 51 -8.13 -1.28 -3.49
N ALA A 52 -8.98 -2.31 -3.55
CA ALA A 52 -8.75 -3.50 -4.37
C ALA A 52 -8.68 -3.16 -5.87
N CYS A 53 -9.56 -2.27 -6.35
CA CYS A 53 -9.53 -1.78 -7.73
C CYS A 53 -8.24 -1.01 -8.03
N MET A 54 -7.78 -0.13 -7.13
CA MET A 54 -6.52 0.62 -7.31
C MET A 54 -5.28 -0.28 -7.27
N ALA A 55 -5.31 -1.33 -6.44
CA ALA A 55 -4.23 -2.33 -6.38
C ALA A 55 -4.19 -3.24 -7.62
N GLY A 56 -5.26 -3.28 -8.42
CA GLY A 56 -5.39 -4.18 -9.57
C GLY A 56 -5.64 -5.64 -9.18
N ASP A 57 -6.05 -5.90 -7.94
CA ASP A 57 -6.32 -7.24 -7.41
C ASP A 57 -7.71 -7.71 -7.87
N LYS A 58 -7.75 -8.37 -9.03
CA LYS A 58 -9.00 -8.83 -9.67
C LYS A 58 -9.72 -9.89 -8.86
N ASP A 59 -8.99 -10.73 -8.14
CA ASP A 59 -9.57 -11.83 -7.36
C ASP A 59 -10.31 -11.24 -6.15
N GLU A 60 -9.70 -10.28 -5.46
CA GLU A 60 -10.35 -9.59 -4.34
C GLU A 60 -11.52 -8.72 -4.80
N VAL A 61 -11.41 -8.02 -5.94
CA VAL A 61 -12.53 -7.27 -6.53
C VAL A 61 -13.71 -8.19 -6.84
N SER A 62 -13.46 -9.34 -7.46
CA SER A 62 -14.51 -10.32 -7.79
C SER A 62 -15.19 -10.85 -6.54
N ARG A 63 -14.40 -11.22 -5.52
CA ARG A 63 -14.92 -11.66 -4.22
C ARG A 63 -15.78 -10.59 -3.56
N LEU A 64 -15.37 -9.32 -3.60
CA LEU A 64 -16.14 -8.22 -3.01
C LEU A 64 -17.45 -7.97 -3.74
N LEU A 65 -17.47 -8.09 -5.07
CA LEU A 65 -18.70 -8.01 -5.88
C LEU A 65 -19.67 -9.15 -5.56
N GLU A 66 -19.18 -10.39 -5.44
CA GLU A 66 -20.00 -11.54 -5.01
C GLU A 66 -20.57 -11.38 -3.60
N THR A 67 -19.85 -10.67 -2.73
CA THR A 67 -20.33 -10.35 -1.36
C THR A 67 -21.32 -9.18 -1.35
N GLY A 68 -21.63 -8.58 -2.50
CA GLY A 68 -22.59 -7.48 -2.63
C GLY A 68 -22.01 -6.08 -2.42
N ALA A 69 -20.71 -5.89 -2.71
CA ALA A 69 -20.16 -4.54 -2.78
C ALA A 69 -20.80 -3.75 -3.93
N ASP A 70 -21.16 -2.49 -3.66
CA ASP A 70 -21.71 -1.59 -4.67
C ASP A 70 -20.61 -1.14 -5.64
N ILE A 71 -20.80 -1.44 -6.92
CA ILE A 71 -19.87 -1.06 -7.99
C ILE A 71 -19.79 0.46 -8.19
N ASP A 72 -20.87 1.18 -7.85
CA ASP A 72 -21.00 2.62 -7.97
C ASP A 72 -20.50 3.36 -6.72
N THR A 73 -19.85 2.64 -5.81
CA THR A 73 -19.20 3.26 -4.64
C THR A 73 -18.25 4.38 -5.10
N ALA A 74 -18.49 5.57 -4.56
CA ALA A 74 -17.62 6.72 -4.73
C ALA A 74 -16.80 7.01 -3.45
N ASN A 75 -15.63 7.63 -3.63
CA ASN A 75 -14.85 8.19 -2.54
C ASN A 75 -15.49 9.50 -2.00
N VAL A 76 -14.85 10.15 -1.02
CA VAL A 76 -15.32 11.44 -0.46
C VAL A 76 -15.41 12.56 -1.50
N ASP A 77 -14.67 12.46 -2.59
CA ASP A 77 -14.65 13.41 -3.70
C ASP A 77 -15.69 13.07 -4.79
N GLY A 78 -16.47 12.00 -4.63
CA GLY A 78 -17.44 11.54 -5.62
C GLY A 78 -16.86 10.68 -6.76
N LEU A 79 -15.60 10.25 -6.66
CA LEU A 79 -14.93 9.44 -7.68
C LEU A 79 -15.14 7.94 -7.45
N THR A 80 -15.68 7.26 -8.46
CA THR A 80 -15.82 5.80 -8.47
C THR A 80 -14.51 5.08 -8.82
N ALA A 81 -14.50 3.75 -8.69
CA ALA A 81 -13.36 2.91 -9.07
C ALA A 81 -12.89 3.19 -10.51
N LEU A 82 -13.84 3.35 -11.45
CA LEU A 82 -13.54 3.61 -12.85
C LEU A 82 -12.84 4.96 -13.07
N HIS A 83 -13.27 5.99 -12.35
CA HIS A 83 -12.59 7.30 -12.41
C HIS A 83 -11.12 7.15 -11.98
N GLN A 84 -10.89 6.48 -10.86
CA GLN A 84 -9.54 6.32 -10.30
C GLN A 84 -8.58 5.58 -11.23
N VAL A 85 -9.02 4.47 -11.85
CA VAL A 85 -8.15 3.73 -12.78
C VAL A 85 -7.78 4.56 -14.00
N SER A 86 -8.69 5.41 -14.50
CA SER A 86 -8.40 6.28 -15.65
C SER A 86 -7.29 7.30 -15.35
N TYR A 87 -7.29 7.91 -14.16
CA TYR A 87 -6.23 8.84 -13.74
C TYR A 87 -4.91 8.13 -13.44
N VAL A 88 -4.97 6.98 -12.77
CA VAL A 88 -3.77 6.22 -12.36
C VAL A 88 -3.02 5.70 -13.57
N PHE A 89 -3.69 5.10 -14.56
CA PHE A 89 -3.05 4.60 -15.79
C PHE A 89 -2.36 5.71 -16.58
N ARG A 90 -2.92 6.93 -16.58
CA ARG A 90 -2.29 8.08 -17.23
C ARG A 90 -1.04 8.56 -16.48
N SER A 91 -0.99 8.40 -15.17
CA SER A 91 0.15 8.82 -14.34
C SER A 91 1.29 7.80 -14.35
N ILE A 92 1.01 6.50 -14.36
CA ILE A 92 2.04 5.44 -14.45
C ILE A 92 2.53 5.20 -15.90
N GLY A 93 1.81 5.72 -16.90
CA GLY A 93 2.17 5.66 -18.31
C GLY A 93 2.85 6.91 -18.89
N ASN A 94 3.03 7.99 -18.11
CA ASN A 94 3.78 9.18 -18.55
C ASN A 94 5.06 9.38 -17.73
N GLY A 95 5.91 8.34 -17.72
CA GLY A 95 7.35 8.50 -17.50
C GLY A 95 8.06 9.18 -18.68
N TYR A 96 7.43 10.18 -19.31
CA TYR A 96 8.11 11.08 -20.24
C TYR A 96 8.85 12.14 -19.42
N MET A 97 10.09 11.81 -19.11
CA MET A 97 11.28 12.67 -19.28
C MET A 97 11.01 14.18 -19.39
N PHE A 98 10.91 14.90 -18.27
CA PHE A 98 11.21 16.34 -18.12
C PHE A 98 11.37 16.56 -16.60
N THR A 99 12.50 16.91 -15.98
CA THR A 99 13.84 17.40 -16.38
C THR A 99 14.89 16.78 -15.47
#